data_AF-A0A2H1ECN9-F1
#
_entry.id   AF-A0A2H1ECN9-F1
#
_cell.length_a   1.000
_cell.length_b   1.000
_cell.length_c   1.000
_cell.angle_alpha   90.00
_cell.angle_beta   90.00
_cell.angle_gamma   90.00
#
_symmetry.space_group_name_H-M   'P 1'
#
loop_
_entity.id
_entity.type
_entity.pdbx_description
1 polymer ?
#
loop_
_entity_poly.entity_id
_entity_poly.type
_entity_poly.pdbx_seq_one_letter_code
_entity_poly.pdbx_strand_id
1 'polypeptide(L)'
;MRISKIIMVILMATTTNSCSSQNKIDLLAALQNKTSLEQLIPKEQRALFFYDKIDPASGTPVMVTTKETDRYTFGTYNIPPNPTKVRRINNQIGICLYKALNDNHENKIAGIWIDMKKVDNRLFEYLKELYGAPKEIRPKPTVQETTAERRARLGLKNEGVVQKRTEKQRILHGSNNFLWQINDMTIIYSDFYRAHTTYIDDDGNKIADPKEEQYINSSVYIIRNDAMDMTTPGRTSAQRFIATFKQ
;
A
#
# COMPACT_ATOMS: atom_id res chain seq x y z
N MET A 1 4.01 68.36 25.29
CA MET A 1 3.88 67.99 23.87
C MET A 1 5.10 67.17 23.48
N ARG A 2 4.89 65.98 22.90
CA ARG A 2 5.86 65.05 22.26
C ARG A 2 6.84 64.27 23.16
N ILE A 3 6.33 63.11 23.55
CA ILE A 3 7.04 61.82 23.63
C ILE A 3 7.69 61.49 22.28
N SER A 4 8.96 61.07 22.24
CA SER A 4 9.55 60.15 21.23
C SER A 4 10.94 59.68 21.71
N LYS A 5 11.05 58.43 22.18
CA LYS A 5 11.55 57.23 21.45
C LYS A 5 13.07 57.35 21.22
N ILE A 6 13.91 56.57 21.89
CA ILE A 6 14.22 55.18 21.50
C ILE A 6 14.38 54.32 22.76
N ILE A 7 13.37 53.48 23.02
CA ILE A 7 13.55 52.27 23.81
C ILE A 7 14.19 51.25 22.87
N MET A 8 15.37 50.79 23.24
CA MET A 8 16.03 49.63 22.64
C MET A 8 15.18 48.39 22.94
N VAL A 9 14.16 48.18 22.11
CA VAL A 9 13.43 46.93 22.05
C VAL A 9 14.38 45.95 21.37
N ILE A 10 15.04 45.11 22.18
CA ILE A 10 15.52 43.82 21.70
C ILE A 10 14.26 43.07 21.30
N LEU A 11 13.89 43.21 20.03
CA LEU A 11 12.91 42.38 19.39
C LEU A 11 13.57 41.00 19.36
N MET A 12 13.32 40.20 20.39
CA MET A 12 13.30 38.76 20.22
C MET A 12 12.26 38.53 19.13
N ALA A 13 12.73 38.53 17.88
CA ALA A 13 12.11 37.72 16.87
C ALA A 13 12.15 36.31 17.47
N THR A 14 11.07 35.94 18.14
CA THR A 14 10.57 34.59 18.08
C THR A 14 10.37 34.36 16.60
N THR A 15 11.45 33.96 15.94
CA THR A 15 11.36 33.10 14.79
C THR A 15 10.55 31.94 15.33
N THR A 16 9.24 32.03 15.13
CA THR A 16 8.40 30.88 15.00
C THR A 16 9.02 30.13 13.83
N ASN A 17 10.05 29.35 14.14
CA ASN A 17 10.26 28.08 13.50
C ASN A 17 8.91 27.39 13.68
N SER A 18 8.00 27.61 12.74
CA SER A 18 6.98 26.63 12.41
C SER A 18 7.69 25.46 11.75
N CYS A 19 8.71 24.92 12.43
CA CYS A 19 9.10 23.55 12.32
C CYS A 19 8.02 22.81 13.11
N SER A 20 6.81 22.76 12.57
CA SER A 20 5.89 21.68 12.89
C SER A 20 6.49 20.43 12.24
N SER A 21 7.67 19.99 12.70
CA SER A 21 8.02 18.60 12.64
C SER A 21 7.03 17.92 13.58
N GLN A 22 5.81 17.70 13.09
CA GLN A 22 4.95 16.69 13.68
C GLN A 22 5.82 15.45 13.78
N ASN A 23 6.15 15.04 15.00
CA ASN A 23 6.95 13.84 15.26
C ASN A 23 6.25 12.70 14.53
N LYS A 24 6.81 12.30 13.38
CA LYS A 24 6.21 11.27 12.56
C LYS A 24 6.30 9.95 13.28
N ILE A 25 5.28 9.12 13.10
CA ILE A 25 5.21 7.81 13.68
C ILE A 25 5.96 6.82 12.78
N ASP A 26 7.04 6.25 13.29
CA ASP A 26 7.84 5.25 12.56
C ASP A 26 7.25 3.85 12.71
N LEU A 27 6.67 3.36 11.61
CA LEU A 27 6.05 2.05 11.49
C LEU A 27 7.09 0.91 11.58
N LEU A 28 8.31 1.10 11.09
CA LEU A 28 9.34 0.05 11.13
C LEU A 28 9.82 -0.18 12.57
N ALA A 29 10.11 0.90 13.29
CA ALA A 29 10.50 0.83 14.71
C ALA A 29 9.40 0.17 15.55
N ALA A 30 8.14 0.47 15.28
CA ALA A 30 7.00 -0.14 15.96
C ALA A 30 6.91 -1.65 15.75
N LEU A 31 7.17 -2.09 14.52
CA LEU A 31 7.16 -3.50 14.16
C LEU A 31 8.28 -4.26 14.88
N GLN A 32 9.48 -3.68 14.92
CA GLN A 32 10.68 -4.26 15.51
C GLN A 32 10.59 -4.37 17.04
N ASN A 33 10.09 -3.32 17.70
CA ASN A 33 10.04 -3.24 19.16
C ASN A 33 8.91 -4.07 19.80
N LYS A 34 8.15 -4.81 18.99
CA LYS A 34 7.00 -5.63 19.42
C LYS A 34 5.99 -4.87 20.29
N THR A 35 5.91 -3.57 20.06
CA THR A 35 5.19 -2.63 20.90
C THR A 35 3.68 -2.85 20.84
N SER A 36 2.97 -2.51 21.91
CA SER A 36 1.51 -2.46 21.87
C SER A 36 1.05 -1.29 20.98
N LEU A 37 -0.11 -1.46 20.36
CA LEU A 37 -0.71 -0.45 19.49
C LEU A 37 -0.82 0.92 20.18
N GLU A 38 -1.07 0.92 21.48
CA GLU A 38 -1.27 2.11 22.29
C GLU A 38 -0.03 2.99 22.40
N GLN A 39 1.16 2.40 22.28
CA GLN A 39 2.44 3.11 22.28
C GLN A 39 2.83 3.58 20.87
N LEU A 40 2.30 2.94 19.83
CA LEU A 40 2.50 3.34 18.45
C LEU A 40 1.64 4.55 18.07
N ILE A 41 0.35 4.50 18.39
CA ILE A 41 -0.63 5.50 17.98
C ILE A 41 -1.11 6.28 19.21
N PRO A 42 -0.77 7.58 19.32
CA PRO A 42 -1.26 8.43 20.40
C PRO A 42 -2.79 8.38 20.50
N LYS A 43 -3.33 8.45 21.71
CA LYS A 43 -4.76 8.24 22.00
C LYS A 43 -5.65 9.14 21.14
N GLU A 44 -5.24 10.39 20.97
CA GLU A 44 -5.90 11.42 20.17
C GLU A 44 -5.95 11.11 18.68
N GLN A 45 -5.04 10.26 18.17
CA GLN A 45 -4.98 9.86 16.76
C GLN A 45 -5.71 8.54 16.47
N ARG A 46 -6.04 7.75 17.49
CA ARG A 46 -6.72 6.45 17.31
C ARG A 46 -8.09 6.61 16.66
N ALA A 47 -8.76 7.74 16.85
CA ALA A 47 -10.04 8.06 16.19
C ALA A 47 -9.93 8.20 14.66
N LEU A 48 -8.72 8.32 14.11
CA LEU A 48 -8.47 8.34 12.66
C LEU A 48 -8.49 6.93 12.05
N PHE A 49 -8.44 5.90 12.88
CA PHE A 49 -8.52 4.52 12.47
C PHE A 49 -9.94 4.01 12.68
N PHE A 50 -10.40 3.21 11.72
CA PHE A 50 -11.57 2.37 11.91
C PHE A 50 -11.13 0.91 11.91
N TYR A 51 -11.87 0.08 12.63
CA TYR A 51 -11.69 -1.37 12.57
C TYR A 51 -12.35 -1.88 11.30
N ASP A 52 -11.55 -2.52 10.45
CA ASP A 52 -12.10 -3.45 9.49
C ASP A 52 -12.18 -4.84 10.16
N LYS A 53 -13.03 -5.74 9.64
CA LYS A 53 -13.29 -7.04 10.27
C LYS A 53 -12.00 -7.87 10.37
N ILE A 54 -11.71 -8.60 9.30
CA ILE A 54 -10.55 -9.46 9.16
C ILE A 54 -10.04 -9.17 7.76
N ASP A 55 -8.81 -8.67 7.65
CA ASP A 55 -8.20 -8.44 6.35
C ASP A 55 -8.09 -9.79 5.61
N PRO A 56 -8.68 -9.93 4.42
CA PRO A 56 -8.78 -11.21 3.73
C PRO A 56 -7.41 -11.79 3.34
N ALA A 57 -6.39 -10.93 3.20
CA ALA A 57 -5.05 -11.38 2.81
C ALA A 57 -4.26 -11.94 4.03
N SER A 58 -4.30 -11.27 5.18
CA SER A 58 -3.65 -11.71 6.43
C SER A 58 -4.45 -12.75 7.20
N GLY A 59 -5.77 -12.71 7.12
CA GLY A 59 -6.64 -13.46 8.03
C GLY A 59 -6.60 -12.91 9.46
N THR A 60 -6.21 -11.65 9.66
CA THR A 60 -6.16 -11.00 10.99
C THR A 60 -7.04 -9.76 11.05
N PRO A 61 -7.53 -9.37 12.24
CA PRO A 61 -8.15 -8.05 12.42
C PRO A 61 -7.17 -6.95 12.01
N VAL A 62 -7.69 -5.90 11.38
CA VAL A 62 -6.88 -4.77 10.93
C VAL A 62 -7.51 -3.44 11.33
N MET A 63 -6.68 -2.53 11.82
CA MET A 63 -7.05 -1.13 11.99
C MET A 63 -6.52 -0.33 10.82
N VAL A 64 -7.40 0.40 10.13
CA VAL A 64 -7.05 1.12 8.89
C VAL A 64 -7.29 2.61 9.07
N THR A 65 -6.35 3.43 8.61
CA THR A 65 -6.59 4.86 8.39
C THR A 65 -6.35 5.24 6.93
N THR A 66 -7.18 6.15 6.43
CA THR A 66 -7.02 6.81 5.14
C THR A 66 -6.80 8.31 5.31
N LYS A 67 -6.53 8.78 6.53
CA LYS A 67 -6.36 10.21 6.86
C LYS A 67 -4.94 10.43 7.36
N GLU A 68 -4.39 11.60 7.03
CA GLU A 68 -3.12 12.08 7.60
C GLU A 68 -1.96 11.07 7.48
N THR A 69 -1.89 10.34 6.35
CA THR A 69 -0.88 9.30 6.10
C THR A 69 0.55 9.85 6.07
N ASP A 70 0.70 11.13 5.81
CA ASP A 70 1.96 11.87 5.82
C ASP A 70 2.58 12.04 7.21
N ARG A 71 1.82 11.73 8.27
CA ARG A 71 2.33 11.66 9.65
C ARG A 71 3.12 10.39 9.95
N TYR A 72 3.22 9.46 9.02
CA TYR A 72 3.89 8.18 9.22
C TYR A 72 5.15 8.05 8.35
N THR A 73 6.12 7.31 8.85
CA THR A 73 7.29 6.86 8.11
C THR A 73 7.42 5.34 8.21
N PHE A 74 8.19 4.75 7.30
CA PHE A 74 8.68 3.39 7.44
C PHE A 74 10.20 3.45 7.46
N GLY A 75 10.80 3.49 8.65
CA GLY A 75 12.19 3.86 8.82
C GLY A 75 12.45 5.28 8.30
N THR A 76 13.42 5.40 7.39
CA THR A 76 13.76 6.66 6.73
C THR A 76 12.88 7.00 5.53
N TYR A 77 12.00 6.08 5.10
CA TYR A 77 11.07 6.32 4.01
C TYR A 77 9.86 7.15 4.49
N ASN A 78 9.65 8.31 3.87
CA ASN A 78 8.48 9.16 4.12
C ASN A 78 7.27 8.66 3.34
N ILE A 79 6.18 8.33 4.04
CA ILE A 79 4.91 7.99 3.39
C ILE A 79 4.30 9.28 2.83
N PRO A 80 3.93 9.32 1.54
CA PRO A 80 3.36 10.53 0.95
C PRO A 80 1.95 10.82 1.49
N PRO A 81 1.53 12.10 1.48
CA PRO A 81 0.15 12.46 1.77
C PRO A 81 -0.80 11.88 0.71
N ASN A 82 -2.08 11.81 1.05
CA ASN A 82 -3.11 11.46 0.08
C ASN A 82 -3.08 12.39 -1.14
N PRO A 83 -3.21 11.86 -2.37
CA PRO A 83 -3.24 12.69 -3.56
C PRO A 83 -4.47 13.61 -3.56
N THR A 84 -4.23 14.92 -3.52
CA THR A 84 -5.28 15.95 -3.41
C THR A 84 -6.20 16.08 -4.63
N LYS A 85 -5.78 15.53 -5.79
CA LYS A 85 -6.48 15.68 -7.09
C LYS A 85 -7.11 14.39 -7.62
N VAL A 86 -6.93 13.25 -6.95
CA VAL A 86 -7.45 11.96 -7.43
C VAL A 86 -8.59 11.52 -6.51
N ARG A 87 -9.83 11.68 -6.98
CA ARG A 87 -11.07 11.49 -6.22
C ARG A 87 -11.29 10.07 -5.66
N ARG A 88 -10.41 9.10 -5.96
CA ARG A 88 -10.67 7.66 -5.80
C ARG A 88 -9.51 6.81 -5.27
N ILE A 89 -8.34 7.38 -4.99
CA ILE A 89 -7.20 6.62 -4.44
C ILE A 89 -6.66 7.37 -3.24
N ASN A 90 -6.97 6.88 -2.05
CA ASN A 90 -6.36 7.35 -0.81
C ASN A 90 -5.25 6.37 -0.44
N ASN A 91 -4.10 6.89 -0.04
CA ASN A 91 -3.11 6.08 0.64
C ASN A 91 -3.74 5.54 1.93
N GLN A 92 -3.36 4.33 2.31
CA GLN A 92 -3.88 3.67 3.50
C GLN A 92 -2.73 3.10 4.31
N ILE A 93 -2.91 3.15 5.63
CA ILE A 93 -2.05 2.46 6.58
C ILE A 93 -2.94 1.53 7.38
N GLY A 94 -2.65 0.23 7.29
CA GLY A 94 -3.25 -0.82 8.07
C GLY A 94 -2.30 -1.33 9.14
N ILE A 95 -2.83 -1.61 10.32
CA ILE A 95 -2.10 -2.29 11.39
C ILE A 95 -2.81 -3.60 11.67
N CYS A 96 -2.17 -4.70 11.31
CA CYS A 96 -2.65 -6.05 11.54
C CYS A 96 -2.46 -6.41 13.02
N LEU A 97 -3.47 -7.02 13.64
CA LEU A 97 -3.52 -7.30 15.06
C LEU A 97 -3.60 -8.82 15.30
N TYR A 98 -2.95 -9.31 16.36
CA TYR A 98 -3.03 -10.72 16.74
C TYR A 98 -4.46 -11.15 17.14
N LYS A 99 -5.27 -10.22 17.68
CA LYS A 99 -6.65 -10.42 18.14
C LYS A 99 -7.28 -9.04 18.38
N ALA A 100 -8.54 -8.83 18.01
CA ALA A 100 -9.31 -7.67 18.47
C ALA A 100 -10.82 -7.95 18.44
N LEU A 101 -11.40 -8.37 19.58
CA LEU A 101 -12.85 -8.46 19.84
C LEU A 101 -13.15 -8.43 21.38
N ASN A 102 -12.74 -7.36 22.09
CA ASN A 102 -13.08 -6.97 23.48
C ASN A 102 -12.74 -7.99 24.63
N ASP A 103 -12.43 -7.68 25.89
CA ASP A 103 -12.38 -6.42 26.67
C ASP A 103 -11.16 -6.38 27.65
N ASN A 104 -10.17 -7.28 27.58
CA ASN A 104 -9.08 -7.31 28.58
C ASN A 104 -7.72 -7.89 28.14
N HIS A 105 -7.35 -7.83 26.85
CA HIS A 105 -6.01 -8.24 26.42
C HIS A 105 -5.39 -7.24 25.44
N GLU A 106 -4.14 -6.84 25.71
CA GLU A 106 -3.37 -5.85 24.94
C GLU A 106 -3.33 -6.19 23.45
N ASN A 107 -3.77 -5.25 22.60
CA ASN A 107 -3.68 -5.37 21.16
C ASN A 107 -2.21 -5.37 20.73
N LYS A 108 -1.67 -6.56 20.44
CA LYS A 108 -0.33 -6.71 19.88
C LYS A 108 -0.35 -6.56 18.37
N ILE A 109 0.61 -5.80 17.86
CA ILE A 109 0.84 -5.64 16.42
C ILE A 109 1.36 -6.96 15.85
N ALA A 110 0.57 -7.57 14.97
CA ALA A 110 0.94 -8.73 14.16
C ALA A 110 1.67 -8.32 12.89
N GLY A 111 1.40 -7.13 12.38
CA GLY A 111 1.96 -6.66 11.12
C GLY A 111 1.51 -5.26 10.75
N ILE A 112 2.04 -4.76 9.64
CA ILE A 112 1.71 -3.46 9.06
C ILE A 112 1.43 -3.66 7.58
N TRP A 113 0.46 -2.91 7.10
CA TRP A 113 0.11 -2.80 5.70
C TRP A 113 0.20 -1.33 5.29
N ILE A 114 0.86 -1.05 4.18
CA ILE A 114 0.91 0.27 3.56
C ILE A 114 0.38 0.12 2.14
N ASP A 115 -0.62 0.91 1.77
CA ASP A 115 -1.18 0.94 0.42
C ASP A 115 -1.09 2.35 -0.15
N MET A 116 -0.56 2.49 -1.36
CA MET A 116 -0.40 3.81 -1.97
C MET A 116 -0.39 3.76 -3.49
N LYS A 117 -0.91 4.83 -4.11
CA LYS A 117 -0.73 5.01 -5.55
C LYS A 117 0.77 5.05 -5.86
N LYS A 118 1.22 4.16 -6.75
CA LYS A 118 2.60 4.15 -7.20
C LYS A 118 2.86 5.38 -8.06
N VAL A 119 3.80 6.21 -7.63
CA VAL A 119 4.33 7.32 -8.43
C VAL A 119 5.72 6.99 -8.97
N ASP A 120 6.50 6.23 -8.20
CA ASP A 120 7.86 5.80 -8.54
C ASP A 120 8.19 4.47 -7.83
N ASN A 121 9.43 4.00 -7.99
CA ASN A 121 9.91 2.75 -7.40
C ASN A 121 10.60 2.92 -6.03
N ARG A 122 10.59 4.11 -5.40
CA ARG A 122 11.42 4.37 -4.22
C ARG A 122 11.10 3.45 -3.05
N LEU A 123 9.82 3.13 -2.80
CA LEU A 123 9.46 2.21 -1.72
C LEU A 123 10.01 0.80 -1.98
N PHE A 124 9.94 0.32 -3.22
CA PHE A 124 10.45 -0.99 -3.59
C PHE A 124 11.98 -1.07 -3.45
N GLU A 125 12.69 -0.06 -3.97
CA GLU A 125 14.14 0.02 -3.84
C GLU A 125 14.56 0.17 -2.37
N TYR A 126 13.83 0.95 -1.58
CA TYR A 126 14.08 1.05 -0.14
C TYR A 126 13.94 -0.29 0.58
N LEU A 127 12.91 -1.08 0.26
CA LEU A 127 12.78 -2.43 0.81
C LEU A 127 13.93 -3.35 0.37
N LYS A 128 14.42 -3.21 -0.87
CA LYS A 128 15.60 -3.96 -1.35
C LYS A 128 16.87 -3.58 -0.61
N GLU A 129 17.06 -2.30 -0.33
CA GLU A 129 18.19 -1.81 0.47
C GLU A 129 18.14 -2.37 1.89
N LEU A 130 16.95 -2.42 2.52
CA LEU A 130 16.78 -2.93 3.88
C LEU A 130 16.89 -4.45 3.99
N TYR A 131 16.32 -5.19 3.04
CA TYR A 131 16.09 -6.63 3.18
C TYR A 131 16.77 -7.48 2.10
N GLY A 132 17.53 -6.87 1.20
CA GLY A 132 18.17 -7.54 0.07
C GLY A 132 17.23 -7.81 -1.10
N ALA A 133 17.63 -8.67 -2.03
CA ALA A 133 16.84 -8.98 -3.22
C ALA A 133 15.60 -9.86 -2.88
N PRO A 134 14.39 -9.48 -3.32
CA PRO A 134 13.21 -10.31 -3.13
C PRO A 134 13.20 -11.50 -4.09
N LYS A 135 12.38 -12.48 -3.75
CA LYS A 135 11.88 -13.48 -4.71
C LYS A 135 10.63 -12.96 -5.42
N GLU A 136 10.63 -12.90 -6.75
CA GLU A 136 9.40 -12.70 -7.51
C GLU A 136 8.51 -13.95 -7.37
N ILE A 137 7.27 -13.76 -6.94
CA ILE A 137 6.30 -14.85 -6.70
C ILE A 137 5.09 -14.78 -7.64
N ARG A 138 4.85 -13.63 -8.27
CA ARG A 138 3.89 -13.44 -9.35
C ARG A 138 4.47 -12.43 -10.33
N PRO A 139 4.70 -12.80 -11.60
CA PRO A 139 5.34 -11.92 -12.55
C PRO A 139 4.42 -10.75 -12.93
N LYS A 140 5.03 -9.68 -13.44
CA LYS A 140 4.29 -8.55 -14.01
C LYS A 140 3.23 -9.05 -15.02
N PRO A 141 1.97 -8.61 -14.92
CA PRO A 141 0.96 -8.96 -15.89
C PRO A 141 1.36 -8.43 -17.28
N THR A 142 0.98 -9.17 -18.32
CA THR A 142 1.12 -8.76 -19.72
C THR A 142 -0.25 -8.44 -20.30
N VAL A 143 -0.27 -7.60 -21.33
CA VAL A 143 -1.49 -7.38 -22.10
C VAL A 143 -1.84 -8.69 -22.80
N GLN A 144 -3.10 -9.11 -22.74
CA GLN A 144 -3.56 -10.29 -23.45
C GLN A 144 -3.56 -10.04 -24.96
N GLU A 145 -2.99 -10.99 -25.74
CA GLU A 145 -3.00 -10.96 -27.20
C GLU A 145 -4.44 -11.06 -27.72
N THR A 146 -4.80 -10.23 -28.70
CA THR A 146 -6.06 -10.37 -29.43
C THR A 146 -6.03 -11.62 -30.32
N THR A 147 -7.20 -12.09 -30.76
CA THR A 147 -7.29 -13.23 -31.69
C THR A 147 -6.53 -12.94 -32.99
N ALA A 148 -6.61 -11.71 -33.52
CA ALA A 148 -5.89 -11.30 -34.73
C ALA A 148 -4.37 -11.34 -34.56
N GLU A 149 -3.86 -10.86 -33.43
CA GLU A 149 -2.42 -10.86 -33.11
C GLU A 149 -1.90 -12.28 -32.91
N ARG A 150 -2.64 -13.10 -32.18
CA ARG A 150 -2.29 -14.51 -32.00
C ARG A 150 -2.23 -15.24 -33.35
N ARG A 151 -3.20 -15.02 -34.22
CA ARG A 151 -3.22 -15.59 -35.57
C ARG A 151 -2.06 -15.10 -36.43
N ALA A 152 -1.77 -13.80 -36.42
CA ALA A 152 -0.62 -13.23 -37.12
C ALA A 152 0.71 -13.85 -36.64
N ARG A 153 0.91 -13.97 -35.32
CA ARG A 153 2.09 -14.63 -34.72
C ARG A 153 2.21 -16.10 -35.13
N LEU A 154 1.09 -16.78 -35.32
CA LEU A 154 1.04 -18.19 -35.75
C LEU A 154 1.05 -18.37 -37.28
N GLY A 155 1.16 -17.29 -38.06
CA GLY A 155 1.14 -17.36 -39.54
C GLY A 155 -0.23 -17.73 -40.14
N LEU A 156 -1.31 -17.57 -39.38
CA LEU A 156 -2.67 -17.89 -39.82
C LEU A 156 -3.30 -16.68 -40.55
N LYS A 157 -4.06 -16.95 -41.61
CA LYS A 157 -4.80 -15.90 -42.32
C LYS A 157 -5.84 -15.25 -41.41
N ASN A 158 -5.97 -13.92 -41.47
CA ASN A 158 -6.92 -13.12 -40.67
C ASN A 158 -8.26 -12.86 -41.40
N GLU A 159 -8.62 -13.68 -42.39
CA GLU A 159 -9.86 -13.53 -43.15
C GLU A 159 -11.09 -13.52 -42.21
N GLY A 160 -11.85 -12.41 -42.23
CA GLY A 160 -13.04 -12.22 -41.39
C GLY A 160 -12.80 -11.69 -39.97
N VAL A 161 -11.54 -11.49 -39.55
CA VAL A 161 -11.22 -10.95 -38.21
C VAL A 161 -11.16 -9.42 -38.28
N VAL A 162 -12.16 -8.74 -37.70
CA VAL A 162 -12.20 -7.27 -37.67
C VAL A 162 -11.17 -6.77 -36.65
N GLN A 163 -10.10 -6.14 -37.14
CA GLN A 163 -9.11 -5.46 -36.30
C GLN A 163 -9.66 -4.11 -35.83
N LYS A 164 -10.59 -4.16 -34.86
CA LYS A 164 -11.33 -2.99 -34.37
C LYS A 164 -10.78 -2.47 -33.04
N ARG A 165 -9.47 -2.26 -32.89
CA ARG A 165 -8.94 -1.69 -31.63
C ARG A 165 -7.83 -0.68 -31.85
N THR A 166 -7.88 0.38 -31.05
CA THR A 166 -6.73 1.26 -30.83
C THR A 166 -5.91 0.71 -29.66
N GLU A 167 -4.59 0.62 -29.81
CA GLU A 167 -3.67 0.16 -28.75
C GLU A 167 -3.87 0.89 -27.41
N LYS A 168 -4.37 2.13 -27.46
CA LYS A 168 -4.60 3.01 -26.31
C LYS A 168 -5.59 2.49 -25.26
N GLN A 169 -6.42 1.50 -25.57
CA GLN A 169 -7.44 0.96 -24.63
C GLN A 169 -7.02 -0.33 -23.92
N ARG A 170 -5.92 -0.96 -24.36
CA ARG A 170 -5.42 -2.20 -23.77
C ARG A 170 -4.62 -1.89 -22.51
N ILE A 171 -4.95 -2.59 -21.43
CA ILE A 171 -4.37 -2.34 -20.11
C ILE A 171 -3.85 -3.62 -19.45
N LEU A 172 -2.92 -3.47 -18.52
CA LEU A 172 -2.49 -4.57 -17.66
C LEU A 172 -3.51 -4.81 -16.54
N HIS A 173 -3.80 -6.06 -16.21
CA HIS A 173 -4.65 -6.36 -15.06
C HIS A 173 -4.09 -7.52 -14.26
N GLY A 174 -3.98 -7.33 -12.95
CA GLY A 174 -3.34 -8.28 -12.02
C GLY A 174 -2.27 -7.59 -11.19
N SER A 175 -1.45 -8.37 -10.49
CA SER A 175 -0.31 -7.85 -9.74
C SER A 175 1.03 -8.43 -10.16
N ASN A 176 2.06 -7.63 -9.93
CA ASN A 176 3.44 -8.09 -9.79
C ASN A 176 3.77 -8.20 -8.30
N ASN A 177 4.10 -9.40 -7.82
CA ASN A 177 4.31 -9.66 -6.39
C ASN A 177 5.71 -10.17 -6.09
N PHE A 178 6.29 -9.61 -5.03
CA PHE A 178 7.63 -9.91 -4.54
C PHE A 178 7.57 -10.30 -3.07
N LEU A 179 8.37 -11.28 -2.68
CA LEU A 179 8.40 -11.87 -1.35
C LEU A 179 9.80 -11.75 -0.75
N TRP A 180 9.87 -11.27 0.49
CA TRP A 180 10.98 -11.50 1.39
C TRP A 180 10.52 -12.36 2.56
N GLN A 181 11.36 -13.31 2.97
CA GLN A 181 11.21 -14.05 4.21
C GLN A 181 12.44 -13.77 5.05
N ILE A 182 12.30 -12.93 6.08
CA ILE A 182 13.41 -12.42 6.88
C ILE A 182 13.14 -12.74 8.34
N ASN A 183 13.98 -13.59 8.95
CA ASN A 183 13.86 -13.98 10.35
C ASN A 183 12.42 -14.41 10.73
N ASP A 184 11.78 -13.65 11.62
CA ASP A 184 10.44 -13.88 12.13
C ASP A 184 9.35 -13.12 11.33
N MET A 185 9.66 -12.61 10.14
CA MET A 185 8.72 -11.84 9.31
C MET A 185 8.62 -12.34 7.86
N THR A 186 7.45 -12.12 7.29
CA THR A 186 7.15 -12.28 5.87
C THR A 186 6.72 -10.92 5.33
N ILE A 187 7.37 -10.48 4.24
CA ILE A 187 7.10 -9.21 3.57
C ILE A 187 6.66 -9.50 2.14
N ILE A 188 5.54 -8.91 1.73
CA ILE A 188 5.08 -8.95 0.35
C ILE A 188 4.94 -7.52 -0.17
N TYR A 189 5.63 -7.22 -1.26
CA TYR A 189 5.39 -6.03 -2.06
C TYR A 189 4.55 -6.43 -3.28
N SER A 190 3.46 -5.72 -3.53
CA SER A 190 2.54 -5.98 -4.63
C SER A 190 2.29 -4.70 -5.41
N ASP A 191 2.68 -4.68 -6.68
CA ASP A 191 2.19 -3.68 -7.63
C ASP A 191 0.92 -4.19 -8.29
N PHE A 192 -0.22 -3.66 -7.91
CA PHE A 192 -1.51 -4.02 -8.50
C PHE A 192 -1.92 -3.03 -9.59
N TYR A 193 -2.05 -3.53 -10.82
CA TYR A 193 -2.38 -2.77 -12.02
C TYR A 193 -3.90 -2.65 -12.14
N ARG A 194 -4.43 -1.42 -12.13
CA ARG A 194 -5.88 -1.14 -12.20
C ARG A 194 -6.21 -0.07 -13.24
N ALA A 195 -7.42 -0.20 -13.79
CA ALA A 195 -8.24 0.92 -14.26
C ALA A 195 -9.55 0.87 -13.44
N HIS A 196 -10.27 1.99 -13.31
CA HIS A 196 -11.48 1.99 -12.46
C HIS A 196 -12.64 1.30 -13.18
N THR A 197 -12.74 1.55 -14.48
CA THR A 197 -13.78 1.01 -15.34
C THR A 197 -13.12 0.16 -16.40
N THR A 198 -13.39 -1.15 -16.34
CA THR A 198 -12.90 -2.11 -17.33
C THR A 198 -14.06 -2.88 -17.93
N TYR A 199 -14.02 -3.08 -19.24
CA TYR A 199 -14.96 -3.92 -19.97
C TYR A 199 -14.22 -5.16 -20.48
N ILE A 200 -14.98 -6.23 -20.74
CA ILE A 200 -14.49 -7.40 -21.44
C ILE A 200 -14.91 -7.26 -22.90
N ASP A 201 -13.94 -7.29 -23.81
CA ASP A 201 -14.21 -7.30 -25.24
C ASP A 201 -14.55 -8.70 -25.76
N ASP A 202 -14.94 -8.79 -27.03
CA ASP A 202 -15.34 -10.04 -27.69
C ASP A 202 -14.24 -11.13 -27.69
N ASP A 203 -12.97 -10.74 -27.48
CA ASP A 203 -11.83 -11.67 -27.39
C ASP A 203 -11.48 -12.03 -25.93
N GLY A 204 -12.28 -11.58 -24.96
CA GLY A 204 -12.06 -11.82 -23.53
C GLY A 204 -11.03 -10.90 -22.89
N ASN A 205 -10.49 -9.89 -23.59
CA ASN A 205 -9.51 -8.99 -23.01
C ASN A 205 -10.17 -7.92 -22.15
N LYS A 206 -9.46 -7.52 -21.10
CA LYS A 206 -9.82 -6.36 -20.29
C LYS A 206 -9.37 -5.08 -20.99
N ILE A 207 -10.32 -4.20 -21.27
CA ILE A 207 -10.09 -2.86 -21.84
C ILE A 207 -10.56 -1.80 -20.86
N ALA A 208 -9.83 -0.68 -20.76
CA ALA A 208 -10.26 0.47 -19.96
C ALA A 208 -11.31 1.30 -20.69
N ASP A 209 -12.13 2.04 -19.94
CA ASP A 209 -12.84 3.20 -20.50
C ASP A 209 -11.80 4.12 -21.18
N PRO A 210 -11.99 4.52 -22.46
CA PRO A 210 -11.04 5.40 -23.16
C PRO A 210 -10.78 6.75 -22.49
N LYS A 211 -11.60 7.16 -21.51
CA LYS A 211 -11.41 8.37 -20.70
C LYS A 211 -10.59 8.15 -19.44
N GLU A 212 -10.27 6.91 -19.10
CA GLU A 212 -9.53 6.56 -17.89
C GLU A 212 -8.09 6.15 -18.20
N GLU A 213 -7.15 6.66 -17.40
CA GLU A 213 -5.78 6.18 -17.40
C GLU A 213 -5.62 5.00 -16.43
N GLN A 214 -4.87 3.99 -16.87
CA GLN A 214 -4.38 2.96 -15.96
C GLN A 214 -3.46 3.57 -14.91
N TYR A 215 -3.56 3.07 -13.69
CA TYR A 215 -2.63 3.37 -12.62
C TYR A 215 -2.19 2.09 -11.91
N ILE A 216 -1.14 2.22 -11.09
CA ILE A 216 -0.60 1.13 -10.26
C ILE A 216 -0.80 1.53 -8.81
N ASN A 217 -1.30 0.61 -8.00
CA ASN A 217 -1.33 0.72 -6.55
C ASN A 217 -0.23 -0.18 -6.00
N SER A 218 0.71 0.38 -5.25
CA SER A 218 1.74 -0.40 -4.57
C SER A 218 1.31 -0.65 -3.13
N SER A 219 1.29 -1.92 -2.75
CA SER A 219 0.98 -2.34 -1.40
C SER A 219 2.18 -3.07 -0.80
N VAL A 220 2.52 -2.77 0.44
CA VAL A 220 3.50 -3.49 1.25
C VAL A 220 2.78 -4.11 2.42
N TYR A 221 2.83 -5.43 2.51
CA TYR A 221 2.34 -6.20 3.63
C TYR A 221 3.53 -6.75 4.38
N ILE A 222 3.57 -6.53 5.69
CA ILE A 222 4.57 -7.10 6.57
C ILE A 222 3.84 -7.78 7.71
N ILE A 223 4.07 -9.07 7.90
CA ILE A 223 3.50 -9.81 9.01
C ILE A 223 4.55 -10.64 9.72
N ARG A 224 4.36 -10.85 11.02
CA ARG A 224 5.14 -11.84 11.75
C ARG A 224 4.73 -13.25 11.38
N ASN A 225 5.70 -14.15 11.36
CA ASN A 225 5.53 -15.54 10.95
C ASN A 225 4.71 -16.36 11.97
N ASP A 226 4.70 -15.93 13.24
CA ASP A 226 3.93 -16.51 14.34
C ASP A 226 2.52 -15.92 14.50
N ALA A 227 2.14 -14.94 13.66
CA ALA A 227 0.77 -14.45 13.59
C ALA A 227 -0.17 -15.57 13.14
N MET A 228 -1.27 -15.78 13.88
CA MET A 228 -2.23 -16.84 13.59
C MET A 228 -3.37 -16.32 12.73
N ASP A 229 -3.74 -17.11 11.73
CA ASP A 229 -4.90 -16.85 10.89
C ASP A 229 -6.19 -17.12 11.68
N MET A 230 -6.98 -16.07 11.91
CA MET A 230 -8.22 -16.12 12.66
C MET A 230 -9.38 -16.74 11.86
N THR A 231 -9.18 -16.98 10.56
CA THR A 231 -10.19 -17.57 9.66
C THR A 231 -10.02 -19.07 9.46
N THR A 232 -8.86 -19.65 9.82
CA THR A 232 -8.58 -21.07 9.61
C THR A 232 -7.64 -21.61 10.69
N PRO A 233 -8.09 -22.54 11.55
CA PRO A 233 -7.26 -23.12 12.60
C PRO A 233 -5.98 -23.78 12.07
N GLY A 234 -4.88 -23.66 12.81
CA GLY A 234 -3.61 -24.33 12.51
C GLY A 234 -2.78 -23.71 11.37
N ARG A 235 -3.26 -22.63 10.74
CA ARG A 235 -2.54 -21.88 9.72
C ARG A 235 -2.03 -20.56 10.28
N THR A 236 -0.82 -20.16 9.90
CA THR A 236 -0.31 -18.81 10.21
C THR A 236 -0.79 -17.79 9.17
N SER A 237 -0.93 -16.54 9.59
CA SER A 237 -1.25 -15.43 8.70
C SER A 237 -0.21 -15.24 7.60
N ALA A 238 1.07 -15.52 7.88
CA ALA A 238 2.12 -15.53 6.87
C ALA A 238 1.88 -16.59 5.78
N GLN A 239 1.48 -17.81 6.16
CA GLN A 239 1.12 -18.87 5.20
C GLN A 239 -0.08 -18.46 4.34
N ARG A 240 -1.11 -17.86 4.95
CA ARG A 240 -2.29 -17.34 4.22
C ARG A 240 -1.89 -16.21 3.26
N PHE A 241 -1.07 -15.28 3.70
CA PHE A 241 -0.60 -14.18 2.88
C PHE A 241 0.16 -14.68 1.65
N ILE A 242 1.14 -15.56 1.84
CA ILE A 242 1.90 -16.13 0.74
C ILE A 242 0.98 -16.86 -0.25
N ALA A 243 -0.02 -17.60 0.23
CA ALA A 243 -0.98 -18.27 -0.63
C ALA A 243 -1.82 -17.28 -1.45
N THR A 244 -2.30 -16.20 -0.82
CA THR A 244 -3.12 -15.15 -1.45
C THR A 244 -2.40 -14.48 -2.61
N PHE A 245 -1.11 -14.17 -2.46
CA PHE A 245 -0.34 -13.43 -3.46
C PHE A 245 0.37 -14.31 -4.50
N LYS A 246 0.32 -15.64 -4.35
CA LYS A 246 0.82 -16.58 -5.37
C LYS A 246 -0.25 -16.96 -6.41
N GLN A 247 -1.53 -16.81 -6.08
CA GLN A 247 -2.66 -16.96 -7.01
C GLN A 247 -2.68 -15.79 -7.99
#